data_AF-A0A530M1K9-F1
#
_entry.id   AF-A0A530M1K9-F1
#
_cell.length_a   1.000
_cell.length_b   1.000
_cell.length_c   1.000
_cell.angle_alpha   90.00
_cell.angle_beta   90.00
_cell.angle_gamma   90.00
#
_symmetry.space_group_name_H-M   'P 1'
#
loop_
_entity.id
_entity.type
_entity.pdbx_description
1 polymer ?
#
loop_
_entity_poly.entity_id
_entity_poly.type
_entity_poly.pdbx_seq_one_letter_code
_entity_poly.pdbx_strand_id
1 'polypeptide(L)' 'MPRATLPGLTLCSNAMLRRATRKLGRFYDDVLAPSGLKATQQGLLY' A
#
# COMPACT_ATOMS: atom_id res chain seq x y z
N MET A 1 13.21 -25.54 -11.63
CA MET A 1 13.53 -24.30 -10.88
C MET A 1 12.74 -24.30 -9.58
N PRO A 2 13.37 -24.48 -8.40
CA PRO A 2 12.64 -24.41 -7.14
C PRO A 2 12.29 -22.94 -6.88
N ARG A 3 10.99 -22.63 -6.84
CA ARG A 3 10.48 -21.31 -6.53
C ARG A 3 10.84 -21.01 -5.09
N ALA A 4 11.68 -20.00 -4.84
CA ALA A 4 12.04 -19.59 -3.49
C ALA A 4 10.77 -19.29 -2.68
N THR A 5 10.40 -20.22 -1.80
CA THR A 5 9.32 -20.07 -0.83
C THR A 5 9.86 -19.29 0.35
N LEU A 6 9.86 -17.97 0.24
CA LEU A 6 9.90 -17.11 1.43
C LEU A 6 8.68 -17.49 2.30
N PRO A 7 8.87 -17.89 3.57
CA PRO A 7 7.75 -18.28 4.42
C PRO A 7 6.74 -17.13 4.52
N GLY A 8 5.52 -17.37 4.04
CA GLY A 8 4.43 -16.39 3.97
C GLY A 8 4.08 -15.85 2.57
N LEU A 9 4.87 -16.14 1.54
CA LEU A 9 4.60 -15.70 0.17
C LEU A 9 3.85 -16.79 -0.64
N THR A 10 2.52 -16.78 -0.61
CA THR A 10 1.69 -17.68 -1.43
C THR A 10 1.45 -17.13 -2.84
N LEU A 11 1.04 -17.98 -3.79
CA LEU A 11 0.83 -17.64 -5.21
C LEU A 11 -0.11 -16.43 -5.44
N CYS A 12 -1.02 -16.15 -4.48
CA CYS A 12 -1.94 -15.01 -4.49
C CYS A 12 -1.36 -13.76 -3.78
N SER A 13 -0.04 -13.62 -3.74
CA SER A 13 0.69 -12.46 -3.20
C SER A 13 0.12 -11.11 -3.68
N ASN A 14 -0.32 -11.00 -4.93
CA ASN A 14 -0.92 -9.77 -5.46
C ASN A 14 -2.17 -9.30 -4.71
N ALA A 15 -3.02 -10.22 -4.22
CA ALA A 15 -4.21 -9.85 -3.45
C ALA A 15 -3.83 -9.31 -2.06
N MET A 16 -2.85 -9.94 -1.42
CA MET A 16 -2.30 -9.50 -0.14
C MET A 16 -1.57 -8.17 -0.27
N LEU A 17 -0.76 -7.99 -1.32
CA LEU A 17 -0.09 -6.74 -1.63
C LEU A 17 -1.10 -5.62 -1.87
N ARG A 18 -2.12 -5.85 -2.70
CA ARG A 18 -3.23 -4.90 -2.93
C ARG A 18 -3.98 -4.55 -1.64
N ARG A 19 -4.13 -5.49 -0.72
CA ARG A 19 -4.77 -5.24 0.59
C ARG A 19 -3.87 -4.37 1.47
N ALA A 20 -2.58 -4.67 1.52
CA ALA A 20 -1.60 -3.91 2.29
C ALA A 20 -1.48 -2.48 1.77
N THR A 21 -1.35 -2.28 0.46
CA THR A 21 -1.27 -0.95 -0.15
C THR A 21 -2.54 -0.13 0.07
N ARG A 22 -3.73 -0.75 0.03
CA ARG A 22 -4.98 -0.05 0.40
C ARG A 22 -5.02 0.39 1.86
N LYS A 23 -4.53 -0.43 2.79
CA LYS A 23 -4.45 -0.05 4.21
C LYS A 23 -3.50 1.13 4.40
N LEU A 24 -2.34 1.07 3.74
CA LEU A 24 -1.33 2.13 3.78
C LEU A 24 -1.88 3.45 3.19
N GLY A 25 -2.57 3.39 2.05
CA GLY A 25 -3.17 4.57 1.43
C GLY A 25 -4.17 5.28 2.35
N ARG A 26 -5.05 4.51 3.01
CA ARG A 26 -5.98 5.07 4.01
C ARG A 26 -5.27 5.74 5.17
N PHE A 27 -4.24 5.08 5.71
CA PHE A 27 -3.44 5.66 6.79
C PHE A 27 -2.83 7.01 6.40
N TYR A 28 -2.27 7.13 5.19
CA TYR A 28 -1.73 8.40 4.72
C TYR A 28 -2.81 9.45 4.46
N ASP A 29 -3.95 9.05 3.91
CA ASP A 29 -5.09 9.97 3.74
C ASP A 29 -5.61 10.49 5.09
N ASP A 30 -5.67 9.64 6.13
CA ASP A 30 -6.08 10.03 7.49
C ASP A 30 -5.08 11.03 8.11
N VAL A 31 -3.77 10.79 7.95
CA VAL A 31 -2.72 11.70 8.42
C VAL A 31 -2.78 13.06 7.72
N LEU A 32 -3.13 13.07 6.44
CA LEU A 32 -3.22 14.30 5.63
C LEU A 32 -4.61 14.97 5.70
N ALA A 33 -5.60 14.37 6.35
CA ALA A 33 -6.94 14.94 6.47
C ALA A 33 -6.96 16.43 6.92
N PRO A 34 -6.11 16.89 7.85
CA PRO A 34 -6.07 18.31 8.25
C PRO A 34 -5.64 19.28 7.14
N SER A 35 -4.88 18.83 6.13
CA SER A 35 -4.47 19.67 5.01
C SER A 35 -5.55 19.76 3.91
N GLY A 36 -6.60 18.93 4.00
CA GLY A 36 -7.61 18.80 2.95
C GLY A 36 -7.10 18.09 1.68
N LEU A 37 -5.88 17.54 1.71
CA LEU A 37 -5.27 16.83 0.59
C LEU A 37 -5.32 15.32 0.78
N LYS A 38 -5.48 14.59 -0.32
CA LYS A 38 -5.19 13.16 -0.37
C LYS A 38 -3.68 12.91 -0.46
N ALA A 39 -3.23 11.75 -0.01
CA ALA A 39 -1.85 11.31 -0.15
C ALA A 39 -1.34 11.37 -1.59
N THR A 40 -2.20 11.07 -2.55
CA THR A 40 -1.89 11.17 -3.98
C THR A 40 -1.68 12.61 -4.44
N GLN A 41 -2.41 13.58 -3.88
CA GLN A 41 -2.23 15.00 -4.20
C GLN A 41 -0.95 15.53 -3.58
N GLN A 42 -0.66 15.14 -2.33
CA GLN A 42 0.59 15.50 -1.65
C GLN A 42 1.83 15.02 -2.43
N GLY A 43 1.80 13.79 -2.96
CA GLY A 43 2.91 13.25 -3.77
C GLY A 43 3.04 13.82 -5.19
N LEU A 44 2.14 14.72 -5.61
CA LEU A 44 2.31 15.50 -6.85
C LEU A 44 2.95 16.86 -6.58
N LEU A 45 2.92 17.32 -5.33
CA LEU A 45 3.49 18.61 -4.93
C LEU A 45 4.98 18.53 -4.59
N TYR A 46 5.47 17.33 -4.25
CA TYR A 46 6.84 17.03 -3.84
C TYR A 46 7.34 15.78 -4.57
#